data_AF-A0A733Y5C5-F1
#
_entry.id   AF-A0A733Y5C5-F1
#
_cell.length_a   1.000
_cell.length_b   1.000
_cell.length_c   1.000
_cell.angle_alpha   90.00
_cell.angle_beta   90.00
_cell.angle_gamma   90.00
#
_symmetry.space_group_name_H-M   'P 1'
#
loop_
_entity.id
_entity.type
_entity.pdbx_description
1 polymer ?
#
loop_
_entity_poly.entity_id
_entity_poly.type
_entity_poly.pdbx_seq_one_letter_code
_entity_poly.pdbx_strand_id
1 'polypeptide(L)'
;FIGNLCSFQNFDGVKWFVKNILPSINKNNNGKKYIFHILGKINKSDKLYLQGFENVVVSGSVTNMADAAKIGHIGICPVRFGAGVQNKILEYMALGLPTITSRMGYEGIEANIGEEILIADNSDEYLKSLETLSENSVYQMIAKNARNFVAEKFNWSTRLSVLVKNIERLTGK
;
A
#
# COMPACT_ATOMS: atom_id res chain seq x y z
N PHE A 1 -6.37 -0.13 2.28
CA PHE A 1 -5.32 0.52 3.07
C PHE A 1 -5.09 -0.25 4.35
N ILE A 2 -3.83 -0.53 4.70
CA ILE A 2 -3.46 -1.12 6.00
C ILE A 2 -2.45 -0.22 6.69
N GLY A 3 -2.72 0.23 7.91
CA GLY A 3 -1.77 1.05 8.65
C GLY A 3 -2.35 1.73 9.89
N ASN A 4 -1.49 2.45 10.61
CA ASN A 4 -1.89 3.24 11.78
C ASN A 4 -2.46 4.60 11.35
N LEU A 5 -3.78 4.76 11.40
CA LEU A 5 -4.47 6.01 11.09
C LEU A 5 -4.44 7.05 12.23
N CYS A 6 -3.85 6.72 13.39
CA CYS A 6 -3.52 7.76 14.37
C CYS A 6 -2.35 8.64 13.88
N SER A 7 -1.60 8.20 12.85
CA SER A 7 -0.61 9.04 12.18
C SER A 7 -1.29 10.03 11.26
N PHE A 8 -0.89 11.30 11.36
CA PHE A 8 -1.43 12.39 10.55
C PHE A 8 -1.24 12.14 9.03
N GLN A 9 -0.07 11.64 8.62
CA GLN A 9 0.24 11.36 7.20
C GLN A 9 -0.71 10.30 6.62
N ASN A 10 -0.97 9.24 7.39
CA ASN A 10 -1.84 8.16 6.98
C ASN A 10 -3.31 8.60 6.93
N PHE A 11 -3.76 9.31 7.96
CA PHE A 11 -5.12 9.81 8.00
C PHE A 11 -5.39 10.81 6.88
N ASP A 12 -4.48 11.76 6.65
CA ASP A 12 -4.59 12.73 5.55
C ASP A 12 -4.67 12.03 4.18
N GLY A 13 -3.76 11.10 3.90
CA GLY A 13 -3.75 10.37 2.63
C GLY A 13 -5.04 9.57 2.41
N VAL A 14 -5.50 8.83 3.42
CA VAL A 14 -6.75 8.07 3.36
C VAL A 14 -7.96 8.99 3.18
N LYS A 15 -8.03 10.08 3.96
CA LYS A 15 -9.09 11.08 3.85
C LYS A 15 -9.13 11.71 2.45
N TRP A 16 -7.97 12.06 1.89
CA TRP A 16 -7.87 12.58 0.54
C TRP A 16 -8.34 11.54 -0.49
N PHE A 17 -7.94 10.29 -0.35
CA PHE A 17 -8.33 9.21 -1.26
C PHE A 17 -9.85 8.98 -1.26
N VAL A 18 -10.47 8.84 -0.09
CA VAL A 18 -11.93 8.58 -0.01
C VAL A 18 -12.77 9.78 -0.43
N LYS A 19 -12.25 11.01 -0.30
CA LYS A 19 -12.96 12.23 -0.69
C LYS A 19 -12.84 12.54 -2.18
N ASN A 20 -11.68 12.31 -2.78
CA ASN A 20 -11.37 12.81 -4.12
C ASN A 20 -11.18 11.71 -5.16
N ILE A 21 -10.59 10.57 -4.77
CA ILE A 21 -10.22 9.51 -5.71
C ILE A 21 -11.32 8.46 -5.81
N LEU A 22 -11.71 7.85 -4.69
CA LEU A 22 -12.68 6.75 -4.66
C LEU A 22 -14.01 7.08 -5.38
N PRO A 23 -14.63 8.26 -5.16
CA PRO A 23 -15.87 8.60 -5.87
C PRO A 23 -15.65 8.75 -7.38
N SER A 24 -14.52 9.33 -7.78
CA SER A 24 -14.17 9.56 -9.18
C SER A 24 -13.96 8.24 -9.92
N ILE A 25 -13.17 7.32 -9.35
CA ILE A 25 -12.91 6.02 -9.99
C ILE A 25 -14.20 5.19 -10.04
N ASN A 26 -15.05 5.20 -9.01
CA ASN A 26 -16.31 4.46 -9.02
C ASN A 26 -17.34 5.04 -10.01
N LYS A 27 -17.29 6.34 -10.27
CA LYS A 27 -18.13 6.97 -11.30
C LYS A 27 -17.69 6.58 -12.71
N ASN A 28 -16.38 6.46 -12.95
CA ASN A 28 -15.81 6.27 -14.28
C ASN A 28 -15.55 4.79 -14.64
N ASN A 29 -15.72 3.86 -13.70
CA ASN A 29 -15.38 2.44 -13.89
C ASN A 29 -16.53 1.59 -14.49
N ASN A 30 -17.20 2.09 -15.54
CA ASN A 30 -18.18 1.33 -16.34
C ASN A 30 -19.23 0.54 -15.50
N GLY A 31 -19.75 1.16 -14.43
CA GLY A 31 -20.75 0.57 -13.54
C GLY A 31 -20.21 -0.36 -12.44
N LYS A 32 -18.92 -0.71 -12.44
CA LYS A 32 -18.26 -1.44 -11.36
C LYS A 32 -17.88 -0.48 -10.22
N LYS A 33 -18.05 -0.92 -8.97
CA LYS A 33 -17.66 -0.15 -7.78
C LYS A 33 -16.56 -0.87 -7.00
N TYR A 34 -15.51 -0.12 -6.67
CA TYR A 34 -14.50 -0.53 -5.71
C TYR A 34 -14.98 -0.21 -4.29
N ILE A 35 -14.72 -1.15 -3.38
CA ILE A 35 -14.91 -0.97 -1.94
C ILE A 35 -13.54 -0.75 -1.31
N PHE A 36 -13.38 0.36 -0.59
CA PHE A 36 -12.14 0.71 0.05
C PHE A 36 -12.12 0.26 1.50
N HIS A 37 -11.36 -0.80 1.76
CA HIS A 37 -11.16 -1.34 3.11
C HIS A 37 -10.03 -0.62 3.83
N ILE A 38 -10.29 -0.23 5.07
CA ILE A 38 -9.35 0.45 5.96
C ILE A 38 -9.12 -0.45 7.19
N LEU A 39 -7.89 -0.95 7.29
CA LEU A 39 -7.43 -1.90 8.30
C LEU A 39 -6.33 -1.26 9.15
N GLY A 40 -6.36 -1.54 10.46
CA GLY A 40 -5.38 -1.05 11.42
C GLY A 40 -5.93 -0.05 12.44
N LYS A 41 -5.03 0.47 13.27
CA LYS A 41 -5.38 1.33 14.42
C LYS A 41 -6.00 2.65 13.94
N ILE A 42 -7.12 3.04 14.55
CA ILE A 42 -7.84 4.28 14.24
C ILE A 42 -8.64 4.75 15.48
N ASN A 43 -8.78 6.06 15.65
CA ASN A 43 -9.56 6.66 16.73
C ASN A 43 -11.07 6.59 16.42
N LYS A 44 -11.92 6.60 17.45
CA LYS A 44 -13.38 6.45 17.29
C LYS A 44 -14.00 7.55 16.41
N SER A 45 -13.61 8.80 16.60
CA SER A 45 -14.10 9.95 15.82
C SER A 45 -13.73 9.82 14.33
N ASP A 46 -12.47 9.47 14.06
CA ASP A 46 -11.95 9.32 12.70
C ASP A 46 -12.57 8.14 11.98
N LYS A 47 -12.81 7.04 12.70
CA LYS A 47 -13.55 5.88 12.19
C LYS A 47 -14.97 6.29 11.76
N LEU A 48 -15.72 6.97 12.63
CA LEU A 48 -17.08 7.43 12.31
C LEU A 48 -17.09 8.39 11.12
N TYR A 49 -16.12 9.31 11.06
CA TYR A 49 -15.97 10.23 9.93
C TYR A 49 -15.75 9.48 8.61
N LEU A 50 -14.81 8.54 8.55
CA LEU A 50 -14.48 7.80 7.33
C LEU A 50 -15.60 6.83 6.92
N GLN A 51 -16.36 6.27 7.88
CA GLN A 51 -17.53 5.43 7.60
C GLN A 51 -18.69 6.19 6.95
N GLY A 52 -18.69 7.53 7.01
CA GLY A 52 -19.70 8.35 6.33
C GLY A 52 -19.53 8.44 4.81
N PHE A 53 -18.41 7.96 4.25
CA PHE A 53 -18.17 7.98 2.81
C PHE A 53 -18.70 6.71 2.14
N GLU A 54 -19.27 6.85 0.94
CA GLU A 54 -19.76 5.70 0.18
C GLU A 54 -18.64 4.74 -0.20
N ASN A 55 -18.95 3.43 -0.16
CA ASN A 55 -18.03 2.35 -0.51
C ASN A 55 -16.77 2.31 0.36
N VAL A 56 -16.81 2.85 1.58
CA VAL A 56 -15.71 2.76 2.55
C VAL A 56 -16.09 1.81 3.68
N VAL A 57 -15.18 0.88 3.99
CA VAL A 57 -15.34 -0.06 5.11
C VAL A 57 -14.17 0.10 6.07
N VAL A 58 -14.46 0.54 7.30
CA VAL A 58 -13.45 0.69 8.36
C VAL A 58 -13.55 -0.46 9.36
N SER A 59 -12.67 -1.44 9.21
CA SER A 59 -12.62 -2.63 10.07
C SER A 59 -11.90 -2.36 11.39
N GLY A 60 -10.94 -1.43 11.41
CA GLY A 60 -10.05 -1.22 12.55
C GLY A 60 -8.97 -2.31 12.64
N SER A 61 -8.43 -2.55 13.84
CA SER A 61 -7.44 -3.61 14.06
C SER A 61 -8.04 -4.99 13.79
N VAL A 62 -7.32 -5.83 13.05
CA VAL A 62 -7.68 -7.24 12.79
C VAL A 62 -6.68 -8.17 13.47
N THR A 63 -7.13 -9.36 13.85
CA THR A 63 -6.31 -10.36 14.55
C THR A 63 -5.28 -11.01 13.62
N ASN A 64 -5.58 -11.13 12.32
CA ASN A 64 -4.68 -11.66 11.31
C ASN A 64 -4.76 -10.83 10.02
N MET A 65 -3.64 -10.20 9.65
CA MET A 65 -3.54 -9.40 8.42
C MET A 65 -3.57 -10.27 7.16
N ALA A 66 -3.04 -11.50 7.20
CA ALA A 66 -3.05 -12.40 6.06
C ALA A 66 -4.47 -12.84 5.71
N ASP A 67 -5.31 -13.10 6.72
CA ASP A 67 -6.72 -13.45 6.50
C ASP A 67 -7.54 -12.27 5.97
N ALA A 68 -7.15 -11.04 6.33
CA ALA A 68 -7.74 -9.82 5.81
C ALA A 68 -7.24 -9.47 4.39
N ALA A 69 -6.01 -9.87 4.06
CA ALA A 69 -5.36 -9.67 2.77
C ALA A 69 -5.62 -10.86 1.83
N LYS A 70 -6.88 -11.01 1.40
CA LYS A 70 -7.30 -12.05 0.45
C LYS A 70 -6.93 -11.69 -1.01
N ILE A 71 -6.81 -12.73 -1.83
CA ILE A 71 -6.69 -12.60 -3.30
C ILE A 71 -7.84 -11.75 -3.84
N GLY A 72 -7.53 -10.79 -4.71
CA GLY A 72 -8.48 -9.83 -5.26
C GLY A 72 -8.47 -8.46 -4.57
N HIS A 73 -7.76 -8.32 -3.44
CA HIS A 73 -7.46 -7.01 -2.87
C HIS A 73 -6.21 -6.38 -3.50
N ILE A 74 -6.15 -5.05 -3.45
CA ILE A 74 -5.03 -4.23 -3.92
C ILE A 74 -4.58 -3.37 -2.74
N GLY A 75 -3.27 -3.35 -2.48
CA GLY A 75 -2.67 -2.47 -1.49
C GLY A 75 -2.70 -1.04 -1.99
N ILE A 76 -3.29 -0.12 -1.22
CA ILE A 76 -3.36 1.30 -1.60
C ILE A 76 -2.68 2.13 -0.50
N CYS A 77 -1.61 2.85 -0.86
CA CYS A 77 -0.90 3.78 0.03
C CYS A 77 -0.88 5.20 -0.58
N PRO A 78 -1.90 6.04 -0.30
CA PRO A 78 -2.09 7.35 -0.94
C PRO A 78 -1.47 8.50 -0.13
N VAL A 79 -0.34 8.26 0.54
CA VAL A 79 0.29 9.27 1.42
C VAL A 79 0.82 10.44 0.61
N ARG A 80 0.54 11.67 1.04
CA ARG A 80 0.88 12.88 0.25
C ARG A 80 2.10 13.64 0.76
N PHE A 81 2.55 13.28 1.95
CA PHE A 81 3.72 13.83 2.62
C PHE A 81 4.20 12.85 3.70
N GLY A 82 5.45 13.00 4.09
CA GLY A 82 6.16 12.07 4.97
C GLY A 82 7.61 11.96 4.52
N ALA A 83 8.42 11.30 5.32
CA ALA A 83 9.81 10.99 4.98
C ALA A 83 10.09 9.53 5.32
N GLY A 84 11.06 8.95 4.62
CA GLY A 84 11.49 7.58 4.82
C GLY A 84 10.55 6.52 4.22
N VAL A 85 11.04 5.29 4.27
CA VAL A 85 10.37 4.13 3.68
C VAL A 85 9.03 3.88 4.35
N GLN A 86 7.98 3.81 3.54
CA GLN A 86 6.65 3.47 4.01
C GLN A 86 6.53 1.95 4.20
N ASN A 87 6.93 1.43 5.36
CA ASN A 87 6.93 -0.01 5.66
C ASN A 87 5.62 -0.73 5.32
N LYS A 88 4.48 -0.05 5.45
CA LYS A 88 3.17 -0.60 5.07
C LYS A 88 3.12 -1.06 3.61
N ILE A 89 3.81 -0.38 2.70
CA ILE A 89 3.88 -0.81 1.29
C ILE A 89 4.62 -2.15 1.19
N LEU A 90 5.75 -2.31 1.89
CA LEU A 90 6.47 -3.57 1.95
C LEU A 90 5.62 -4.69 2.56
N GLU A 91 4.79 -4.37 3.56
CA GLU A 91 3.82 -5.32 4.12
C GLU A 91 2.79 -5.77 3.07
N TYR A 92 2.25 -4.85 2.26
CA TYR A 92 1.28 -5.20 1.20
C TYR A 92 1.94 -6.13 0.16
N MET A 93 3.16 -5.78 -0.25
CA MET A 93 3.96 -6.55 -1.20
C MET A 93 4.32 -7.94 -0.64
N ALA A 94 4.71 -8.04 0.63
CA ALA A 94 5.00 -9.31 1.30
C ALA A 94 3.77 -10.23 1.37
N LEU A 95 2.59 -9.65 1.60
CA LEU A 95 1.31 -10.37 1.55
C LEU A 95 0.96 -10.84 0.12
N GLY A 96 1.68 -10.37 -0.90
CA GLY A 96 1.41 -10.65 -2.31
C GLY A 96 0.21 -9.87 -2.84
N LEU A 97 -0.04 -8.68 -2.29
CA LEU A 97 -1.01 -7.75 -2.87
C LEU A 97 -0.29 -6.88 -3.90
N PRO A 98 -0.78 -6.79 -5.15
CA PRO A 98 -0.40 -5.71 -6.03
C PRO A 98 -0.64 -4.39 -5.31
N THR A 99 0.32 -3.48 -5.40
CA THR A 99 0.30 -2.24 -4.62
C THR A 99 0.33 -1.03 -5.52
N ILE A 100 -0.61 -0.11 -5.28
CA ILE A 100 -0.63 1.23 -5.86
C ILE A 100 -0.30 2.22 -4.75
N THR A 101 0.73 3.03 -4.96
CA THR A 101 1.12 4.08 -4.02
C THR A 101 1.20 5.43 -4.71
N SER A 102 1.07 6.52 -3.95
CA SER A 102 1.49 7.84 -4.43
C SER A 102 3.00 7.88 -4.67
N ARG A 103 3.45 8.83 -5.49
CA ARG A 103 4.88 9.06 -5.73
C ARG A 103 5.63 9.38 -4.44
N MET A 104 5.00 10.07 -3.50
CA MET A 104 5.55 10.32 -2.16
C MET A 104 5.66 9.03 -1.33
N GLY A 105 4.72 8.10 -1.45
CA GLY A 105 4.78 6.84 -0.72
C GLY A 105 5.85 5.88 -1.25
N TYR A 106 6.19 5.99 -2.54
CA TYR A 106 7.22 5.20 -3.20
C TYR A 106 8.66 5.51 -2.75
N GLU A 107 8.90 6.68 -2.15
CA GLU A 107 10.23 7.14 -1.78
C GLU A 107 11.01 6.10 -0.92
N GLY A 108 12.21 5.76 -1.37
CA GLY A 108 13.11 4.83 -0.67
C GLY A 108 12.76 3.34 -0.80
N ILE A 109 11.71 2.98 -1.57
CA ILE A 109 11.35 1.56 -1.77
C ILE A 109 12.26 0.89 -2.79
N GLU A 110 12.67 1.56 -3.86
CA GLU A 110 13.55 1.04 -4.93
C GLU A 110 12.98 -0.20 -5.67
N ALA A 111 11.65 -0.32 -5.70
CA ALA A 111 10.94 -1.29 -6.53
C ALA A 111 10.78 -0.77 -7.96
N ASN A 112 10.78 -1.66 -8.94
CA ASN A 112 10.54 -1.35 -10.34
C ASN A 112 9.07 -1.00 -10.57
N ILE A 113 8.83 0.23 -11.04
CA ILE A 113 7.49 0.73 -11.34
C ILE A 113 6.93 -0.02 -12.55
N GLY A 114 5.71 -0.55 -12.44
CA GLY A 114 5.06 -1.36 -13.48
C GLY A 114 5.32 -2.86 -13.36
N GLU A 115 6.37 -3.26 -12.64
CA GLU A 115 6.74 -4.67 -12.48
C GLU A 115 6.43 -5.20 -11.08
N GLU A 116 6.75 -4.41 -10.05
CA GLU A 116 6.65 -4.78 -8.63
C GLU A 116 5.69 -3.86 -7.88
N ILE A 117 5.54 -2.62 -8.34
CA ILE A 117 4.68 -1.61 -7.73
C ILE A 117 4.10 -0.67 -8.79
N LEU A 118 2.91 -0.13 -8.56
CA LEU A 118 2.30 0.89 -9.40
C LEU A 118 2.28 2.24 -8.67
N ILE A 119 2.40 3.32 -9.42
CA ILE A 119 2.33 4.69 -8.90
C ILE A 119 1.10 5.40 -9.46
N ALA A 120 0.36 6.08 -8.59
CA ALA A 120 -0.75 6.95 -8.97
C ALA A 120 -0.92 8.11 -7.98
N ASP A 121 -0.98 9.34 -8.49
CA ASP A 121 -1.17 10.57 -7.72
C ASP A 121 -2.52 11.26 -7.99
N ASN A 122 -3.27 10.82 -8.99
CA ASN A 122 -4.56 11.38 -9.38
C ASN A 122 -5.57 10.30 -9.82
N SER A 123 -6.84 10.68 -9.97
CA SER A 123 -7.94 9.75 -10.26
C SER A 123 -7.74 8.95 -11.54
N ASP A 124 -7.20 9.56 -12.59
CA ASP A 124 -7.02 8.90 -13.89
C ASP A 124 -5.88 7.87 -13.82
N GLU A 125 -4.78 8.19 -13.13
CA GLU A 125 -3.69 7.25 -12.88
C GLU A 125 -4.14 6.07 -12.01
N TYR A 126 -4.97 6.33 -10.99
CA TYR A 126 -5.55 5.27 -10.17
C TYR A 126 -6.47 4.37 -11.00
N LEU A 127 -7.35 4.96 -11.82
CA LEU A 127 -8.26 4.19 -12.67
C LEU A 127 -7.48 3.31 -13.65
N LYS A 128 -6.49 3.88 -14.35
CA LYS A 128 -5.62 3.14 -15.29
C LYS A 128 -4.88 1.99 -14.60
N SER A 129 -4.35 2.23 -13.40
CA SER A 129 -3.67 1.19 -12.62
C SER A 129 -4.63 0.06 -12.21
N LEU A 130 -5.85 0.42 -11.80
CA LEU A 130 -6.89 -0.55 -11.43
C LEU A 130 -7.41 -1.35 -12.64
N GLU A 131 -7.52 -0.71 -13.82
CA GLU A 131 -7.85 -1.38 -15.08
C GLU A 131 -6.76 -2.35 -15.49
N THR A 132 -5.48 -1.94 -15.38
CA THR A 132 -4.33 -2.82 -15.64
C THR A 132 -4.37 -4.06 -14.73
N LEU A 133 -4.70 -3.87 -13.45
CA LEU A 133 -4.83 -4.96 -12.47
C LEU A 133 -6.13 -5.77 -12.62
N SER A 134 -7.04 -5.40 -13.51
CA SER A 134 -8.24 -6.20 -13.79
C SER A 134 -7.95 -7.42 -14.65
N GLU A 135 -6.82 -7.40 -15.39
CA GLU A 135 -6.24 -8.55 -16.09
C GLU A 135 -5.62 -9.50 -15.06
N ASN A 136 -6.21 -10.69 -14.85
CA ASN A 136 -5.76 -11.62 -13.80
C ASN A 136 -4.29 -12.05 -13.99
N SER A 137 -3.81 -12.21 -15.22
CA SER A 137 -2.40 -12.55 -15.49
C SER A 137 -1.46 -11.45 -14.99
N VAL A 138 -1.78 -10.18 -15.28
CA VAL A 138 -1.01 -9.01 -14.84
C VAL A 138 -1.08 -8.85 -13.31
N TYR A 139 -2.26 -9.02 -12.72
CA TYR A 139 -2.43 -9.02 -11.27
C TYR A 139 -1.50 -10.03 -10.59
N GLN A 140 -1.53 -11.30 -11.04
CA GLN A 140 -0.72 -12.38 -10.46
C GLN A 140 0.77 -12.15 -10.67
N MET A 141 1.17 -11.62 -11.83
CA MET A 141 2.55 -11.28 -12.14
C MET A 141 3.08 -10.20 -11.19
N ILE A 142 2.38 -9.07 -11.06
CA ILE A 142 2.80 -7.96 -10.18
C ILE A 142 2.79 -8.42 -8.71
N ALA A 143 1.78 -9.16 -8.28
CA ALA A 143 1.70 -9.73 -6.94
C ALA A 143 2.93 -10.60 -6.59
N LYS A 144 3.31 -11.47 -7.53
CA LYS A 144 4.46 -12.37 -7.38
C LYS A 144 5.77 -11.60 -7.35
N ASN A 145 5.96 -10.66 -8.28
CA ASN A 145 7.16 -9.83 -8.35
C ASN A 145 7.32 -8.98 -7.08
N ALA A 146 6.24 -8.36 -6.62
CA ALA A 146 6.21 -7.59 -5.37
C ALA A 146 6.66 -8.43 -4.16
N ARG A 147 6.16 -9.67 -4.05
CA ARG A 147 6.54 -10.58 -2.96
C ARG A 147 8.02 -10.99 -3.05
N ASN A 148 8.49 -11.35 -4.24
CA ASN A 148 9.89 -11.73 -4.48
C ASN A 148 10.83 -10.57 -4.15
N PHE A 149 10.50 -9.36 -4.61
CA PHE A 149 11.23 -8.15 -4.33
C PHE A 149 11.45 -7.94 -2.82
N VAL A 150 10.39 -8.06 -2.01
CA VAL A 150 10.51 -7.93 -0.55
C VAL A 150 11.37 -9.05 0.04
N ALA A 151 11.18 -10.29 -0.40
CA ALA A 151 11.95 -11.45 0.08
C ALA A 151 13.45 -11.34 -0.22
N GLU A 152 13.82 -10.74 -1.35
CA GLU A 152 15.21 -10.59 -1.78
C GLU A 152 15.87 -9.36 -1.14
N LYS A 153 15.24 -8.18 -1.24
CA LYS A 153 15.84 -6.90 -0.84
C LYS A 153 15.60 -6.50 0.62
N PHE A 154 14.58 -7.05 1.27
CA PHE A 154 14.17 -6.64 2.62
C PHE A 154 14.21 -7.78 3.63
N ASN A 155 14.91 -8.87 3.33
CA ASN A 155 15.25 -9.84 4.36
C ASN A 155 16.31 -9.26 5.34
N TRP A 156 16.22 -9.68 6.60
CA TRP A 156 17.09 -9.20 7.67
C TRP A 156 18.56 -9.54 7.43
N SER A 157 18.86 -10.73 6.91
CA SER A 157 20.23 -11.18 6.66
C SER A 157 20.95 -10.31 5.62
N THR A 158 20.29 -9.97 4.51
CA THR A 158 20.77 -9.09 3.45
C THR A 158 20.96 -7.67 3.96
N ARG A 159 19.96 -7.08 4.63
CA ARG A 159 20.03 -5.69 5.10
C ARG A 159 21.04 -5.49 6.23
N LEU A 160 21.18 -6.46 7.14
CA LEU A 160 22.17 -6.38 8.22
C LEU A 160 23.58 -6.73 7.76
N SER A 161 23.77 -7.49 6.68
CA SER A 161 25.10 -7.90 6.23
C SER A 161 26.06 -6.73 5.98
N VAL A 162 25.56 -5.62 5.44
CA VAL A 162 26.36 -4.40 5.19
C VAL A 162 26.73 -3.73 6.51
N LEU A 163 25.80 -3.66 7.45
CA LEU A 163 26.04 -3.07 8.77
C LEU A 163 27.05 -3.90 9.57
N VAL A 164 26.88 -5.23 9.55
CA VAL A 164 27.78 -6.19 10.19
C VAL A 164 29.18 -6.08 9.59
N LYS A 165 29.33 -6.10 8.26
CA LYS A 165 30.63 -5.89 7.58
C LYS A 165 31.27 -4.56 7.96
N ASN A 166 30.49 -3.49 8.08
CA ASN A 166 31.00 -2.19 8.47
C ASN A 166 31.44 -2.17 9.94
N ILE A 167 30.70 -2.82 10.83
CA ILE A 167 31.07 -2.98 12.24
C ILE A 167 32.32 -3.84 12.38
N GLU A 168 32.41 -4.98 11.67
CA GLU A 168 33.59 -5.85 11.63
C GLU A 168 34.83 -5.06 11.18
N ARG A 169 34.71 -4.33 10.06
CA ARG A 169 35.78 -3.45 9.56
C ARG A 169 36.21 -2.38 10.57
N LEU A 170 35.28 -1.80 11.32
CA LEU A 170 35.57 -0.75 12.32
C LEU A 170 36.09 -1.32 13.65
N THR A 171 35.75 -2.57 13.98
CA THR A 171 36.14 -3.24 15.23
C THR A 171 37.35 -4.15 15.06
N GLY A 172 37.89 -4.27 13.84
CA GLY A 172 39.10 -5.04 13.55
C GLY A 172 38.91 -6.55 13.64
N LYS A 173 37.67 -7.03 13.44
CA LYS A 173 37.36 -8.45 13.27
C LYS A 173 37.17 -8.79 11.80
#